data_AF-A0A839HL44-F1
#
_entry.id   AF-A0A839HL44-F1
#
_cell.length_a   1.000
_cell.length_b   1.000
_cell.length_c   1.000
_cell.angle_alpha   90.00
_cell.angle_beta   90.00
_cell.angle_gamma   90.00
#
_symmetry.space_group_name_H-M   'P 1'
#
loop_
_entity.id
_entity.type
_entity.pdbx_description
1 polymer ?
#
loop_
_entity_poly.entity_id
_entity_poly.type
_entity_poly.pdbx_seq_one_letter_code
_entity_poly.pdbx_strand_id
1 'polypeptide(L)' 'MTHPMTPDEFIIKWQRTTLKERSAAQEHFCDLCQLLNELTPAAADPTGAFYCFEHGTIKTTGGQGWAD' A
#
# COMPACT_ATOMS: atom_id res chain seq x y z
N MET A 1 14.85 11.21 -5.24
CA MET A 1 15.32 10.02 -5.97
C MET A 1 14.91 8.82 -5.13
N THR A 2 13.86 8.12 -5.55
CA THR A 2 13.41 6.86 -4.93
C THR A 2 14.52 5.83 -5.15
N HIS A 3 15.15 5.37 -4.07
CA HIS A 3 16.05 4.22 -4.18
C HIS A 3 15.17 2.99 -4.40
N PRO A 4 15.38 2.22 -5.49
CA PRO A 4 14.64 0.99 -5.71
C PRO A 4 15.00 -0.01 -4.62
N MET A 5 14.00 -0.66 -4.03
CA MET A 5 14.22 -1.69 -3.02
C MET A 5 14.75 -2.94 -3.71
N THR A 6 15.82 -3.54 -3.19
CA THR A 6 16.29 -4.82 -3.73
C THR A 6 15.49 -6.00 -3.15
N PRO A 7 15.46 -7.16 -3.84
CA PRO A 7 14.79 -8.35 -3.30
C PRO A 7 15.35 -8.79 -1.94
N ASP A 8 16.66 -8.66 -1.74
CA ASP A 8 17.32 -9.04 -0.49
C ASP A 8 16.90 -8.12 0.66
N GLU A 9 16.86 -6.81 0.43
CA GLU A 9 16.34 -5.83 1.41
C GLU A 9 14.88 -6.08 1.76
N PHE A 10 14.05 -6.42 0.76
CA PHE A 10 12.65 -6.77 0.97
C PHE A 10 12.50 -7.98 1.89
N ILE A 11 13.23 -9.06 1.59
CA ILE A 11 13.21 -10.28 2.39
C ILE A 11 13.71 -10.00 3.81
N ILE A 12 14.85 -9.32 3.97
CA ILE A 12 15.43 -9.02 5.28
C ILE A 12 14.46 -8.22 6.16
N LYS A 13 13.77 -7.24 5.57
CA LYS A 13 12.80 -6.39 6.28
C LYS A 13 11.56 -7.19 6.71
N TRP A 14 10.96 -7.92 5.77
CA TRP A 14 9.65 -8.55 6.01
C TRP A 14 9.72 -9.93 6.67
N GLN A 15 10.84 -10.66 6.55
CA GLN A 15 11.03 -11.94 7.23
C GLN A 15 11.09 -11.81 8.77
N ARG A 16 11.43 -10.61 9.29
CA ARG A 16 11.60 -10.34 10.73
C ARG A 16 10.43 -9.60 11.36
N THR A 17 9.43 -9.22 10.58
CA THR A 17 8.32 -8.40 11.10
C THR A 17 7.43 -9.23 12.02
N THR A 18 7.01 -8.63 13.14
CA THR A 18 5.99 -9.17 14.06
C THR A 18 4.76 -8.28 14.10
N LEU A 19 4.67 -7.31 13.19
CA LEU A 19 3.54 -6.40 13.06
C LEU A 19 2.29 -7.18 12.63
N LYS A 20 1.14 -6.74 13.13
CA LYS A 20 -0.16 -7.27 12.69
C LYS A 20 -0.38 -6.90 11.22
N GLU A 21 -1.09 -7.75 10.48
CA GLU A 21 -1.36 -7.58 9.04
C GLU A 21 -1.83 -6.16 8.70
N ARG A 22 -2.85 -5.65 9.41
CA ARG A 22 -3.39 -4.30 9.21
C ARG A 22 -2.40 -3.16 9.47
N SER A 23 -1.40 -3.38 10.33
CA SER A 23 -0.37 -2.38 10.66
C SER A 23 0.80 -2.40 9.67
N ALA A 24 1.01 -3.51 8.97
CA ALA A 24 2.12 -3.71 8.04
C ALA A 24 1.72 -3.54 6.57
N ALA A 25 0.45 -3.78 6.22
CA ALA A 25 0.00 -3.92 4.84
C ALA A 25 0.38 -2.73 3.92
N GLN A 26 0.14 -1.50 4.36
CA GLN A 26 0.42 -0.31 3.55
C GLN A 26 1.92 -0.13 3.27
N GLU A 27 2.76 -0.31 4.29
CA GLU A 27 4.22 -0.20 4.14
C GLU A 27 4.76 -1.35 3.29
N HIS A 28 4.30 -2.59 3.52
CA HIS A 28 4.68 -3.76 2.73
C HIS A 28 4.33 -3.59 1.25
N PHE A 29 3.17 -3.04 0.95
CA PHE A 29 2.77 -2.78 -0.41
C PHE A 29 3.59 -1.67 -1.07
N CYS A 30 3.90 -0.58 -0.36
CA CYS A 30 4.79 0.46 -0.88
C CYS A 30 6.19 -0.06 -1.19
N ASP A 31 6.75 -0.88 -0.30
CA ASP A 31 8.03 -1.56 -0.51
C ASP A 31 7.99 -2.50 -1.73
N LEU A 32 6.86 -3.19 -1.95
CA LEU A 32 6.64 -4.03 -3.12
C LEU A 32 6.60 -3.20 -4.41
N CYS A 33 5.95 -2.03 -4.41
CA CYS A 33 6.00 -1.10 -5.54
C CYS A 33 7.46 -0.70 -5.84
N GLN A 34 8.25 -0.37 -4.82
CA GLN A 34 9.65 -0.01 -4.99
C GLN A 34 10.51 -1.17 -5.52
N LEU A 35 10.23 -2.40 -5.08
CA LEU A 35 10.88 -3.61 -5.58
C LEU A 35 10.61 -3.86 -7.07
N LEU A 36 9.39 -3.56 -7.51
CA LEU A 36 8.95 -3.71 -8.90
C LEU A 36 9.26 -2.48 -9.77
N ASN A 37 9.88 -1.43 -9.20
CA ASN A 37 10.11 -0.14 -9.86
C ASN A 37 8.79 0.52 -10.35
N GLU A 38 7.72 0.33 -9.59
CA GLU A 38 6.40 0.92 -9.79
C GLU A 38 6.17 2.11 -8.86
N LEU A 39 5.21 2.97 -9.23
CA LEU A 39 4.79 4.07 -8.36
C LEU A 39 3.97 3.53 -7.18
N THR A 40 4.21 4.08 -5.98
CA THR A 40 3.35 3.83 -4.82
C THR A 40 1.97 4.49 -5.04
N PRO A 41 0.91 4.04 -4.36
CA PRO A 41 -0.43 4.63 -4.50
C PRO A 41 -0.42 6.15 -4.30
N ALA A 42 0.23 6.65 -3.23
CA ALA A 42 0.33 8.08 -2.96
C ALA A 42 1.16 8.87 -3.99
N ALA A 43 2.10 8.22 -4.69
CA ALA A 43 2.90 8.87 -5.73
C ALA A 43 2.17 8.91 -7.08
N ALA A 44 1.44 7.85 -7.42
CA ALA A 44 0.64 7.76 -8.63
C ALA A 44 -0.65 8.57 -8.52
N ASP A 45 -1.25 8.61 -7.33
CA ASP A 45 -2.54 9.24 -7.05
C ASP A 45 -2.53 9.86 -5.64
N PRO A 46 -1.99 11.08 -5.49
CA PRO A 46 -1.93 11.75 -4.20
C PRO A 46 -3.32 12.12 -3.66
N THR A 47 -4.35 12.10 -4.51
CA THR A 47 -5.74 12.40 -4.12
C THR A 47 -6.53 11.17 -3.72
N GLY A 48 -6.05 9.97 -4.05
CA GLY A 48 -6.72 8.70 -3.81
C GLY A 48 -8.03 8.51 -4.58
N ALA A 49 -8.16 9.13 -5.76
CA ALA A 49 -9.33 9.06 -6.62
C ALA A 49 -9.43 7.77 -7.46
N PHE A 50 -8.31 7.11 -7.76
CA PHE A 50 -8.25 5.92 -8.62
C PHE A 50 -7.22 4.86 -8.16
N TYR A 51 -6.29 5.20 -7.28
CA TYR A 51 -5.32 4.24 -6.74
C TYR A 51 -4.97 4.56 -5.28
N CYS A 52 -5.74 4.00 -4.36
CA CYS A 52 -5.53 4.14 -2.91
C CYS A 52 -5.85 2.83 -2.17
N PHE A 53 -5.34 2.70 -0.95
CA PHE A 53 -5.51 1.50 -0.13
C PHE A 53 -6.94 1.32 0.38
N GLU A 54 -7.66 2.41 0.59
CA GLU A 54 -9.02 2.39 1.11
C GLU A 54 -9.85 3.37 0.28
N HIS A 55 -10.63 2.86 -0.66
CA HIS A 55 -11.54 3.68 -1.44
C HIS A 55 -12.94 3.62 -0.81
N GLY A 56 -13.33 4.69 -0.12
CA GLY A 56 -14.65 4.82 0.47
C GLY A 56 -15.74 4.64 -0.58
N THR A 57 -16.57 3.62 -0.45
CA THR A 57 -17.73 3.41 -1.32
C THR A 57 -18.99 3.92 -0.61
N ILE A 58 -19.77 4.72 -1.32
CA ILE A 58 -21.09 5.11 -0.83
C ILE A 58 -22.01 3.92 -1.09
N LYS A 59 -22.50 3.24 -0.06
CA LYS A 59 -23.51 2.19 -0.25
C LYS A 59 -24.77 2.85 -0.81
N THR A 60 -25.43 2.19 -1.76
CA THR A 60 -26.66 2.67 -2.43
C THR A 60 -27.78 3.06 -1.45
N THR A 61 -27.71 2.62 -0.20
CA THR A 61 -28.66 2.92 0.89
C THR A 61 -28.24 4.07 1.83
N GLY A 62 -27.21 4.86 1.49
CA GLY A 62 -26.84 6.06 2.25
C GLY A 62 -25.92 5.84 3.47
N GLY A 63 -25.37 4.63 3.63
CA GLY A 63 -24.35 4.34 4.65
C GLY A 63 -22.93 4.37 4.06
N GLN A 64 -21.96 4.91 4.79
CA GLN A 64 -20.56 4.81 4.40
C GLN A 64 -20.08 3.35 4.50
N GLY A 65 -19.52 2.82 3.41
CA GLY A 65 -18.88 1.52 3.35
C GLY A 65 -17.41 1.66 3.02
N TRP A 66 -16.57 0.89 3.71
CA TRP A 66 -15.17 0.72 3.34
C TRP A 66 -15.08 -0.52 2.45
N ALA A 67 -14.47 -0.37 1.28
CA ALA A 67 -14.00 -1.51 0.51
C ALA A 67 -12.56 -1.77 0.98
N ASP A 68 -12.36 -2.88 1.69
CA ASP A 68 -11.04 -3.45 2.03
C ASP A 68 -10.63 -4.40 0.90
#